data_AF-A0A8H8NH81-F1
#
_entry.id   AF-A0A8H8NH81-F1
#
_cell.length_a   1.000
_cell.length_b   1.000
_cell.length_c   1.000
_cell.angle_alpha   90.00
_cell.angle_beta   90.00
_cell.angle_gamma   90.00
#
_symmetry.space_group_name_H-M   'P 1'
#
loop_
_entity.id
_entity.type
_entity.pdbx_description
1 polymer ?
#
loop_
_entity_poly.entity_id
_entity_poly.type
_entity_poly.pdbx_seq_one_letter_code
_entity_poly.pdbx_strand_id
1 'polypeptide(L)'
;MLAKVREGNTENLENDDKWEDEEEEQEDIDDLNDAKIQVNLAVMLDEFLSDGQTKVGGRWEKEKPADQGPEAEPEPERFHPVPELMIAKTPTDARVKLSTLEERNNAPRLLTSLTRFLKTTCPNFRSQIPYLVTPEKGPHIDVIRAQPAKFDRFDCVSRPARFDTVLISNKDRRRQGIHWYTPARVRAIFELPPDLNYLCNEKLAHVNMFYSPSQNPKSDVGLHTATRALHDGIRVSVVIPLSRIAMTCHLAPRYNRFRPETPLIQYSDILQLCDSFYINIFASHFLYELFRHWGQAGGTA
;
A
#
# COMPACT_ATOMS: atom_id res chain seq x y z
N MET A 1 -6.71 -37.16 -40.87
CA MET A 1 -7.86 -38.09 -40.78
C MET A 1 -9.14 -37.25 -40.75
N LEU A 2 -10.05 -37.57 -41.67
CA LEU A 2 -11.35 -36.96 -41.97
C LEU A 2 -12.33 -37.07 -40.76
N ALA A 3 -13.33 -36.19 -40.58
CA ALA A 3 -14.44 -35.98 -41.51
C ALA A 3 -15.07 -34.57 -41.48
N LYS A 4 -15.67 -34.25 -42.63
CA LYS A 4 -16.33 -33.02 -43.07
C LYS A 4 -17.82 -33.36 -43.27
N VAL A 5 -18.75 -32.49 -42.87
CA VAL A 5 -20.10 -32.43 -43.45
C VAL A 5 -20.48 -30.95 -43.65
N ARG A 6 -20.72 -30.64 -44.92
CA ARG A 6 -21.31 -29.45 -45.58
C ARG A 6 -22.84 -29.61 -45.54
N GLU A 7 -23.77 -28.69 -45.79
CA GLU A 7 -23.86 -27.29 -46.21
C GLU A 7 -25.36 -26.93 -46.06
N GLY A 8 -25.73 -25.66 -45.92
CA GLY A 8 -27.14 -25.24 -45.92
C GLY A 8 -27.29 -23.73 -45.83
N ASN A 9 -27.48 -23.11 -46.99
CA ASN A 9 -27.46 -21.69 -47.33
C ASN A 9 -28.87 -21.07 -47.24
N THR A 10 -28.99 -19.80 -46.84
CA THR A 10 -29.99 -18.78 -47.31
C THR A 10 -29.76 -17.48 -46.53
N GLU A 11 -29.18 -16.45 -47.16
CA GLU A 11 -29.85 -15.30 -47.81
C GLU A 11 -30.01 -14.08 -46.89
N ASN A 12 -29.32 -13.02 -47.31
CA ASN A 12 -29.65 -11.59 -47.29
C ASN A 12 -30.51 -11.04 -46.15
N LEU A 13 -29.99 -9.99 -45.50
CA LEU A 13 -30.66 -8.69 -45.40
C LEU A 13 -29.62 -7.61 -45.12
N GLU A 14 -29.47 -6.73 -46.10
CA GLU A 14 -28.93 -5.39 -45.95
C GLU A 14 -29.72 -4.66 -44.86
N ASN A 15 -29.03 -3.88 -44.01
CA ASN A 15 -29.58 -2.65 -43.45
C ASN A 15 -28.42 -1.77 -43.02
N ASP A 16 -28.15 -0.80 -43.89
CA ASP A 16 -27.64 0.52 -43.51
C ASP A 16 -28.58 1.11 -42.46
N ASP A 17 -28.05 1.48 -41.30
CA ASP A 17 -28.62 2.56 -40.50
C ASP A 17 -27.50 3.30 -39.80
N LYS A 18 -27.10 4.36 -40.50
CA LYS A 18 -26.27 5.47 -40.11
C LYS A 18 -27.15 6.45 -39.34
N TRP A 19 -26.92 6.63 -38.04
CA TRP A 19 -27.35 7.85 -37.33
C TRP A 19 -26.24 8.31 -36.38
N GLU A 20 -25.68 9.45 -36.78
CA GLU A 20 -24.93 10.41 -35.98
C GLU A 20 -25.85 10.94 -34.89
N ASP A 21 -25.38 11.01 -33.64
CA ASP A 21 -25.86 11.98 -32.64
C ASP A 21 -24.69 12.21 -31.65
N GLU A 22 -23.93 13.25 -31.95
CA GLU A 22 -22.99 13.92 -31.04
C GLU A 22 -23.81 14.83 -30.13
N GLU A 23 -24.15 14.36 -28.92
CA GLU A 23 -24.62 15.25 -27.86
C GLU A 23 -23.42 15.67 -27.00
N GLU A 24 -22.95 16.90 -27.24
CA GLU A 24 -22.04 17.65 -26.38
C GLU A 24 -22.74 17.99 -25.05
N GLU A 25 -22.50 17.17 -24.01
CA GLU A 25 -22.78 17.57 -22.62
C GLU A 25 -21.70 18.57 -22.16
N GLN A 26 -21.99 19.84 -22.41
CA GLN A 26 -21.32 20.98 -21.83
C GLN A 26 -21.90 21.24 -20.43
N GLU A 27 -21.43 20.53 -19.41
CA GLU A 27 -21.77 20.83 -18.01
C GLU A 27 -20.73 21.77 -17.37
N ASP A 28 -21.14 23.02 -17.26
CA ASP A 28 -21.01 23.94 -16.12
C ASP A 28 -19.70 23.92 -15.32
N ILE A 29 -18.77 24.76 -15.81
CA ILE A 29 -17.68 25.35 -15.03
C ILE A 29 -18.28 26.52 -14.24
N ASP A 30 -18.93 26.26 -13.10
CA ASP A 30 -19.22 27.31 -12.11
C ASP A 30 -19.66 26.67 -10.77
N ASP A 31 -18.71 26.09 -10.03
CA ASP A 31 -18.89 25.75 -8.60
C ASP A 31 -17.57 25.77 -7.80
N LEU A 32 -16.60 26.59 -8.23
CA LEU A 32 -15.26 26.65 -7.66
C LEU A 32 -15.07 27.63 -6.49
N ASN A 33 -16.13 28.16 -5.87
CA ASN A 33 -16.02 29.30 -4.95
C ASN A 33 -16.63 29.19 -3.55
N ASP A 34 -16.73 27.99 -2.96
CA ASP A 34 -17.02 27.85 -1.52
C ASP A 34 -15.86 27.26 -0.72
N ALA A 35 -14.71 27.94 -0.80
CA ALA A 35 -13.57 27.73 0.09
C ALA A 35 -13.67 28.63 1.33
N LYS A 36 -14.46 28.20 2.33
CA LYS A 36 -14.33 28.63 3.73
C LYS A 36 -14.28 27.43 4.69
N ILE A 37 -13.31 26.55 4.48
CA ILE A 37 -12.85 25.63 5.52
C ILE A 37 -11.35 25.84 5.68
N GLN A 38 -11.02 26.94 6.35
CA GLN A 38 -9.70 27.17 6.90
C GLN A 38 -9.64 26.62 8.33
N VAL A 39 -8.54 25.91 8.59
CA VAL A 39 -7.88 25.64 9.88
C VAL A 39 -8.42 24.49 10.74
N ASN A 40 -7.74 23.33 10.68
CA ASN A 40 -7.19 22.60 11.84
C ASN A 40 -6.57 21.23 11.47
N LEU A 41 -5.75 21.14 10.41
CA LEU A 41 -5.10 19.87 10.01
C LEU A 41 -3.60 19.81 10.30
N ALA A 42 -2.98 20.93 10.67
CA ALA A 42 -1.54 20.99 10.97
C ALA A 42 -1.22 20.54 12.41
N VAL A 43 -2.13 20.79 13.37
CA VAL A 43 -1.89 20.50 14.79
C VAL A 43 -1.96 19.00 15.10
N MET A 44 -2.82 18.24 14.39
CA MET A 44 -3.04 16.81 14.64
C MET A 44 -1.90 15.90 14.11
N LEU A 45 -1.11 16.39 13.14
CA LEU A 45 0.01 15.64 12.58
C LEU A 45 1.29 15.76 13.41
N ASP A 46 1.44 16.87 14.15
CA ASP A 46 2.53 17.00 15.11
C ASP A 46 2.28 16.14 16.35
N GLU A 47 1.07 16.06 16.91
CA GLU A 47 0.80 15.17 18.07
C GLU A 47 1.10 13.70 17.78
N PHE A 48 0.81 13.21 16.57
CA PHE A 48 1.12 11.82 16.19
C PHE A 48 2.62 11.56 15.95
N LEU A 49 3.44 12.62 15.85
CA LEU A 49 4.89 12.56 15.60
C LEU A 49 5.74 13.13 16.76
N SER A 50 5.15 13.79 17.76
CA SER A 50 5.88 14.58 18.77
C SER A 50 5.77 14.08 20.21
N ASP A 51 5.01 13.01 20.49
CA ASP A 51 5.06 12.34 21.79
C ASP A 51 6.38 11.59 21.97
N GLY A 52 7.39 12.34 22.42
CA GLY A 52 8.68 11.83 22.85
C GLY A 52 9.85 12.74 22.52
N GLN A 53 9.78 14.04 22.83
CA GLN A 53 10.94 14.90 23.05
C GLN A 53 10.58 16.11 23.94
N THR A 54 10.89 16.03 25.24
CA THR A 54 11.03 17.20 26.10
C THR A 54 12.31 17.94 25.74
N LYS A 55 12.18 19.20 25.29
CA LYS A 55 13.29 20.13 25.10
C LYS A 55 13.63 20.80 26.43
N VAL A 56 14.88 20.63 26.90
CA VAL A 56 15.53 21.62 27.77
C VAL A 56 16.63 22.29 26.95
N GLY A 57 16.60 23.62 26.95
CA GLY A 57 17.31 24.48 26.01
C GLY A 57 18.83 24.53 26.20
N GLY A 58 19.49 25.07 25.18
CA GLY A 58 20.90 25.42 25.22
C GLY A 58 21.53 25.48 23.84
N ARG A 59 21.59 26.69 23.27
CA ARG A 59 22.70 27.24 22.47
C ARG A 59 23.59 26.25 21.71
N TRP A 60 23.54 26.30 20.37
CA TRP A 60 24.50 25.60 19.50
C TRP A 60 25.91 26.16 19.67
N GLU A 61 26.74 25.49 20.46
CA GLU A 61 28.19 25.59 20.35
C GLU A 61 28.68 24.51 19.39
N LYS A 62 29.60 24.88 18.49
CA LYS A 62 30.23 23.92 17.58
C LYS A 62 31.08 22.94 18.41
N GLU A 63 30.58 21.71 18.58
CA GLU A 63 31.39 20.63 19.11
C GLU A 63 32.60 20.40 18.19
N LYS A 64 33.79 20.44 18.80
CA LYS A 64 35.04 19.96 18.19
C LYS A 64 34.83 18.49 17.80
N PRO A 65 35.44 18.01 16.70
CA PRO A 65 35.39 16.59 16.36
C PRO A 65 35.98 15.80 17.52
N ALA A 66 35.11 14.99 18.15
CA ALA A 66 35.50 14.10 19.23
C ALA A 66 36.48 13.07 18.68
N ASP A 67 37.47 12.81 19.52
CA ASP A 67 38.48 11.76 19.45
C ASP A 67 37.91 10.45 18.86
N GLN A 68 38.66 9.82 17.97
CA GLN A 68 38.31 8.53 17.37
C GLN A 68 38.35 7.46 18.48
N GLY A 69 37.19 7.26 19.12
CA GLY A 69 36.94 6.10 19.97
C GLY A 69 37.06 4.81 19.18
N PRO A 70 37.26 3.67 19.87
CA PRO A 70 37.59 2.40 19.23
C PRO A 70 36.52 2.04 18.21
N GLU A 71 37.01 1.70 17.02
CA GLU A 71 36.30 1.18 15.85
C GLU A 71 35.04 0.41 16.27
N ALA A 72 33.86 1.00 16.03
CA ALA A 72 32.59 0.39 16.37
C ALA A 72 32.52 -0.99 15.72
N GLU A 73 32.40 -2.04 16.52
CA GLU A 73 32.30 -3.40 16.01
C GLU A 73 31.20 -3.48 14.93
N PRO A 74 31.43 -4.20 13.82
CA PRO A 74 30.44 -4.34 12.77
C PRO A 74 29.18 -4.93 13.38
N GLU A 75 28.09 -4.17 13.36
CA GLU A 75 26.81 -4.68 13.83
C GLU A 75 26.49 -6.00 13.10
N PRO A 76 25.95 -7.00 13.81
CA PRO A 76 25.66 -8.31 13.22
C PRO A 76 24.81 -8.13 11.96
N GLU A 77 25.18 -8.84 10.89
CA GLU A 77 24.54 -8.75 9.57
C GLU A 77 23.02 -8.94 9.70
N ARG A 78 22.26 -7.84 9.56
CA ARG A 78 20.81 -7.84 9.74
C ARG A 78 20.12 -8.13 8.41
N PHE A 79 19.19 -9.09 8.38
CA PHE A 79 18.46 -9.46 7.17
C PHE A 79 17.44 -8.38 6.78
N HIS A 80 17.67 -7.80 5.60
CA HIS A 80 16.76 -6.86 4.95
C HIS A 80 16.45 -7.27 3.51
N PRO A 81 15.17 -7.45 3.15
CA PRO A 81 14.79 -7.68 1.76
C PRO A 81 15.03 -6.40 0.96
N VAL A 82 15.66 -6.53 -0.21
CA VAL A 82 15.84 -5.46 -1.20
C VAL A 82 15.13 -5.89 -2.48
N PRO A 83 13.86 -5.49 -2.67
CA PRO A 83 13.11 -5.93 -3.82
C PRO A 83 13.53 -5.20 -5.10
N GLU A 84 13.60 -5.95 -6.19
CA GLU A 84 13.63 -5.38 -7.54
C GLU A 84 12.20 -5.16 -8.04
N LEU A 85 11.90 -3.96 -8.49
CA LEU A 85 10.55 -3.58 -8.90
C LEU A 85 10.33 -3.81 -10.38
N MET A 86 9.42 -4.73 -10.71
CA MET A 86 8.90 -4.92 -12.06
C MET A 86 7.44 -4.47 -12.13
N ILE A 87 7.14 -3.58 -13.07
CA ILE A 87 5.79 -3.04 -13.26
C ILE A 87 5.21 -3.59 -14.56
N ALA A 88 3.90 -3.86 -14.55
CA ALA A 88 3.20 -4.29 -15.75
C ALA A 88 3.35 -3.25 -16.87
N LYS A 89 3.68 -3.71 -18.08
CA LYS A 89 3.87 -2.82 -19.25
C LYS A 89 2.60 -2.07 -19.62
N THR A 90 1.43 -2.66 -19.35
CA THR A 90 0.13 -2.08 -19.69
C THR A 90 -0.61 -1.77 -18.39
N PRO A 91 -0.94 -0.49 -18.11
CA PRO A 91 -1.74 -0.14 -16.95
C PRO A 91 -3.16 -0.70 -17.08
N THR A 92 -3.84 -0.94 -15.95
CA THR A 92 -5.23 -1.44 -15.97
C THR A 92 -6.17 -0.41 -16.59
N ASP A 93 -5.95 0.87 -16.28
CA ASP A 93 -6.68 2.01 -16.82
C ASP A 93 -5.67 3.15 -17.03
N ALA A 94 -5.87 3.98 -18.06
CA ALA A 94 -5.04 5.14 -18.36
C ALA A 94 -5.86 6.43 -18.25
N ARG A 95 -5.23 7.54 -17.84
CA ARG A 95 -5.84 8.89 -17.75
C ARG A 95 -7.12 8.93 -16.88
N VAL A 96 -7.08 8.25 -15.73
CA VAL A 96 -8.22 8.14 -14.82
C VAL A 96 -8.35 9.40 -13.95
N LYS A 97 -9.57 9.92 -13.78
CA LYS A 97 -9.87 11.00 -12.83
C LYS A 97 -9.61 10.52 -11.40
N LEU A 98 -9.17 11.42 -10.52
CA LEU A 98 -8.83 11.06 -9.16
C LEU A 98 -10.05 10.60 -8.34
N SER A 99 -11.22 11.23 -8.55
CA SER A 99 -12.49 10.80 -7.94
C SER A 99 -12.85 9.37 -8.30
N THR A 100 -12.69 9.00 -9.58
CA THR A 100 -12.90 7.63 -10.04
C THR A 100 -11.99 6.64 -9.33
N LEU A 101 -10.74 6.99 -9.01
CA LEU A 101 -9.86 6.13 -8.21
C LEU A 101 -10.32 6.03 -6.76
N GLU A 102 -10.77 7.13 -6.15
CA GLU A 102 -11.27 7.10 -4.77
C GLU A 102 -12.46 6.17 -4.62
N GLU A 103 -13.42 6.24 -5.55
CA GLU A 103 -14.63 5.41 -5.57
C GLU A 103 -14.32 3.97 -5.98
N ARG A 104 -13.79 3.78 -7.19
CA ARG A 104 -13.62 2.45 -7.81
C ARG A 104 -12.59 1.61 -7.07
N ASN A 105 -11.49 2.21 -6.63
CA ASN A 105 -10.46 1.51 -5.89
C ASN A 105 -10.70 1.55 -4.38
N ASN A 106 -11.79 2.17 -3.91
CA ASN A 106 -12.06 2.44 -2.49
C ASN A 106 -10.76 2.88 -1.79
N ALA A 107 -10.22 3.97 -2.35
CA ALA A 107 -8.96 4.62 -2.02
C ALA A 107 -9.27 5.99 -1.41
N PRO A 108 -9.88 6.04 -0.21
CA PRO A 108 -10.38 7.29 0.34
C PRO A 108 -9.24 8.28 0.59
N ARG A 109 -9.51 9.56 0.31
CA ARG A 109 -8.60 10.68 0.55
C ARG A 109 -7.27 10.52 -0.19
N LEU A 110 -7.31 9.94 -1.39
CA LEU A 110 -6.15 9.80 -2.25
C LEU A 110 -5.53 11.17 -2.52
N LEU A 111 -6.34 12.18 -2.84
CA LEU A 111 -5.86 13.54 -3.08
C LEU A 111 -5.14 14.13 -1.87
N THR A 112 -5.75 13.98 -0.69
CA THR A 112 -5.17 14.49 0.56
C THR A 112 -3.83 13.80 0.84
N SER A 113 -3.78 12.49 0.66
CA SER A 113 -2.59 11.67 0.91
C SER A 113 -1.47 11.98 -0.08
N LEU A 114 -1.79 12.15 -1.35
CA LEU A 114 -0.85 12.56 -2.38
C LEU A 114 -0.32 13.97 -2.13
N THR A 115 -1.20 14.92 -1.84
CA THR A 115 -0.81 16.30 -1.53
C THR A 115 0.12 16.34 -0.32
N ARG A 116 -0.19 15.56 0.73
CA ARG A 116 0.69 15.43 1.90
C ARG A 116 2.05 14.86 1.50
N PHE A 117 2.09 13.78 0.73
CA PHE A 117 3.32 13.15 0.28
C PHE A 117 4.22 14.13 -0.51
N LEU A 118 3.65 14.85 -1.46
CA LEU A 118 4.38 15.83 -2.29
C LEU A 118 4.93 16.99 -1.44
N LYS A 119 4.16 17.45 -0.44
CA LYS A 119 4.61 18.50 0.48
C LYS A 119 5.73 18.05 1.42
N THR A 120 5.74 16.78 1.86
CA THR A 120 6.69 16.30 2.87
C THR A 120 7.96 15.69 2.29
N THR A 121 7.93 15.15 1.06
CA THR A 121 8.98 14.24 0.58
C THR A 121 9.91 14.86 -0.47
N CYS A 122 9.52 15.99 -1.09
CA CYS A 122 10.32 16.67 -2.11
C CYS A 122 11.15 17.80 -1.47
N PRO A 123 12.39 17.52 -1.01
CA PRO A 123 13.51 18.07 -1.79
C PRO A 123 14.75 17.17 -2.00
N ASN A 124 14.99 16.03 -1.34
CA ASN A 124 16.26 15.29 -1.49
C ASN A 124 16.19 13.79 -1.09
N PHE A 125 15.41 12.98 -1.80
CA PHE A 125 15.31 11.56 -1.47
C PHE A 125 16.47 10.74 -2.10
N ARG A 126 17.52 10.49 -1.31
CA ARG A 126 18.50 9.40 -1.52
C ARG A 126 18.32 8.38 -0.41
N SER A 127 17.70 7.24 -0.72
CA SER A 127 17.65 6.08 0.19
C SER A 127 18.85 5.18 -0.07
N GLN A 128 19.86 5.26 0.79
CA GLN A 128 20.79 4.16 0.99
C GLN A 128 20.19 3.26 2.08
N ILE A 129 19.86 2.03 1.74
CA ILE A 129 19.51 0.99 2.71
C ILE A 129 20.82 0.27 3.04
N PRO A 130 21.24 0.16 4.32
CA PRO A 130 22.42 -0.60 4.67
C PRO A 130 22.11 -2.10 4.66
N TYR A 131 22.87 -2.79 3.83
CA TYR A 131 23.24 -4.21 3.86
C TYR A 131 22.20 -5.30 3.56
N LEU A 132 22.75 -6.30 2.87
CA LEU A 132 22.10 -7.35 2.11
C LEU A 132 22.23 -8.66 2.86
N VAL A 133 21.14 -9.40 2.98
CA VAL A 133 21.24 -10.85 3.09
C VAL A 133 20.43 -11.42 1.95
N THR A 134 21.13 -11.92 0.94
CA THR A 134 20.52 -12.73 -0.10
C THR A 134 20.07 -14.05 0.52
N PRO A 135 18.78 -14.41 0.42
CA PRO A 135 18.33 -15.70 0.87
C PRO A 135 19.07 -16.80 0.12
N GLU A 136 19.29 -17.93 0.78
CA GLU A 136 19.95 -19.11 0.17
C GLU A 136 19.18 -19.62 -1.06
N LYS A 137 17.87 -19.40 -1.08
CA LYS A 137 17.02 -19.61 -2.25
C LYS A 137 17.07 -18.35 -3.10
N GLY A 138 17.36 -18.53 -4.39
CA GLY A 138 17.46 -17.46 -5.39
C GLY A 138 16.25 -16.51 -5.47
N PRO A 139 16.25 -15.56 -6.42
CA PRO A 139 15.30 -14.45 -6.41
C PRO A 139 13.85 -14.92 -6.41
N HIS A 140 13.03 -14.28 -5.55
CA HIS A 140 11.59 -14.53 -5.46
C HIS A 140 10.82 -13.36 -6.05
N ILE A 141 9.90 -13.66 -6.95
CA ILE A 141 9.05 -12.66 -7.59
C ILE A 141 7.72 -12.60 -6.85
N ASP A 142 7.51 -11.48 -6.17
CA ASP A 142 6.21 -11.12 -5.61
C ASP A 142 5.35 -10.42 -6.66
N VAL A 143 4.08 -10.83 -6.77
CA VAL A 143 3.08 -10.14 -7.62
C VAL A 143 2.14 -9.35 -6.73
N ILE A 144 2.08 -8.03 -6.92
CA ILE A 144 1.19 -7.13 -6.18
C ILE A 144 0.07 -6.66 -7.10
N ARG A 145 -1.18 -6.86 -6.67
CA ARG A 145 -2.39 -6.47 -7.41
C ARG A 145 -3.15 -5.40 -6.65
N ALA A 146 -3.61 -4.41 -7.40
CA ALA A 146 -4.49 -3.34 -6.94
C ALA A 146 -5.62 -3.14 -7.94
N GLN A 147 -6.43 -4.17 -8.11
CA GLN A 147 -7.46 -4.23 -9.14
C GLN A 147 -8.85 -4.06 -8.52
N PRO A 148 -9.62 -3.04 -8.91
CA PRO A 148 -10.99 -2.89 -8.45
C PRO A 148 -11.90 -4.00 -9.02
N ALA A 149 -13.12 -4.08 -8.48
CA ALA A 149 -14.14 -4.97 -9.04
C ALA A 149 -14.48 -4.56 -10.48
N LYS A 150 -14.87 -5.54 -11.29
CA LYS A 150 -15.38 -5.32 -12.64
C LYS A 150 -16.85 -5.74 -12.67
N PHE A 151 -17.70 -4.85 -13.14
CA PHE A 151 -19.12 -5.11 -13.34
C PHE A 151 -19.39 -5.41 -14.82
N ASP A 152 -20.39 -6.23 -15.09
CA ASP A 152 -20.89 -6.46 -16.45
C ASP A 152 -21.98 -5.43 -16.80
N ARG A 153 -22.59 -5.57 -17.98
CA ARG A 153 -23.67 -4.68 -18.46
C ARG A 153 -24.96 -4.75 -17.63
N PHE A 154 -25.08 -5.74 -16.74
CA PHE A 154 -26.23 -5.95 -15.87
C PHE A 154 -25.94 -5.55 -14.41
N ASP A 155 -24.84 -4.81 -14.19
CA ASP A 155 -24.35 -4.42 -12.87
C ASP A 155 -24.02 -5.60 -11.94
N CYS A 156 -23.78 -6.77 -12.53
CA CYS A 156 -23.33 -7.95 -11.80
C CYS A 156 -21.81 -7.96 -11.69
N VAL A 157 -21.28 -8.39 -10.54
CA VAL A 157 -19.83 -8.52 -10.32
C VAL A 157 -19.26 -9.64 -11.19
N SER A 158 -18.73 -9.28 -12.36
CA SER A 158 -18.02 -10.20 -13.27
C SER A 158 -16.65 -10.64 -12.73
N ARG A 159 -15.98 -9.76 -11.98
CA ARG A 159 -14.69 -10.03 -11.33
C ARG A 159 -14.63 -9.31 -9.98
N PRO A 160 -14.39 -10.02 -8.87
CA PRO A 160 -14.26 -9.37 -7.57
C PRO A 160 -12.99 -8.53 -7.51
N ALA A 161 -13.00 -7.52 -6.63
CA ALA A 161 -11.83 -6.70 -6.39
C ALA A 161 -10.68 -7.53 -5.79
N ARG A 162 -9.44 -7.21 -6.15
CA ARG A 162 -8.22 -7.86 -5.66
C ARG A 162 -7.21 -6.79 -5.25
N PHE A 163 -6.98 -6.71 -3.95
CA PHE A 163 -6.09 -5.73 -3.34
C PHE A 163 -5.17 -6.47 -2.37
N ASP A 164 -3.93 -6.65 -2.79
CA ASP A 164 -2.95 -7.46 -2.07
C ASP A 164 -2.37 -6.69 -0.86
N THR A 165 -1.86 -7.46 0.10
CA THR A 165 -1.22 -6.94 1.30
C THR A 165 0.30 -7.03 1.18
N VAL A 166 0.98 -6.03 1.70
CA VAL A 166 2.44 -5.86 1.60
C VAL A 166 3.01 -5.42 2.93
N LEU A 167 4.31 -5.65 3.13
CA LEU A 167 5.09 -5.04 4.19
C LEU A 167 5.78 -3.79 3.65
N ILE A 168 5.58 -2.66 4.31
CA ILE A 168 6.25 -1.39 4.01
C ILE A 168 7.41 -1.21 4.99
N SER A 169 8.58 -0.90 4.47
CA SER A 169 9.73 -0.47 5.28
C SER A 169 9.47 0.91 5.88
N ASN A 170 9.57 0.99 7.21
CA ASN A 170 9.49 2.24 7.94
C ASN A 170 10.90 2.84 8.07
N LYS A 171 10.98 4.16 7.86
CA LYS A 171 12.25 4.91 7.96
C LYS A 171 12.58 5.34 9.38
N ASP A 172 11.65 5.12 10.31
CA ASP A 172 11.85 5.46 11.70
C ASP A 172 12.96 4.59 12.30
N ARG A 173 14.12 5.21 12.53
CA ARG A 173 15.30 4.58 13.14
C ARG A 173 15.06 4.10 14.57
N ARG A 174 14.02 4.59 15.24
CA ARG A 174 13.67 4.16 16.61
C ARG A 174 13.03 2.77 16.62
N ARG A 175 12.42 2.37 15.52
CA ARG A 175 11.88 1.03 15.36
C ARG A 175 13.04 0.07 15.14
N GLN A 176 12.86 -1.18 15.52
CA GLN A 176 13.84 -2.24 15.31
C GLN A 176 13.05 -3.53 15.07
N GLY A 177 13.72 -4.57 14.56
CA GLY A 177 13.07 -5.85 14.44
C GLY A 177 11.98 -5.87 13.37
N ILE A 178 10.99 -6.68 13.66
CA ILE A 178 9.75 -6.79 12.91
C ILE A 178 8.99 -5.45 12.80
N HIS A 179 9.19 -4.53 13.74
CA HIS A 179 8.48 -3.24 13.77
C HIS A 179 9.02 -2.24 12.75
N TRP A 180 10.17 -2.52 12.13
CA TRP A 180 10.58 -1.83 10.92
C TRP A 180 9.64 -2.06 9.75
N TYR A 181 8.83 -3.12 9.79
CA TYR A 181 7.85 -3.41 8.76
C TYR A 181 6.46 -3.10 9.25
N THR A 182 5.70 -2.37 8.44
CA THR A 182 4.29 -2.09 8.71
C THR A 182 3.44 -2.72 7.62
N PRO A 183 2.52 -3.64 7.96
CA PRO A 183 1.59 -4.19 6.99
C PRO A 183 0.70 -3.09 6.41
N ALA A 184 0.41 -3.20 5.13
CA ALA A 184 -0.50 -2.33 4.43
C ALA A 184 -1.21 -3.08 3.30
N ARG A 185 -2.31 -2.52 2.82
CA ARG A 185 -3.07 -3.05 1.70
C ARG A 185 -3.03 -2.08 0.54
N VAL A 186 -2.58 -2.54 -0.61
CA VAL A 186 -2.42 -1.70 -1.80
C VAL A 186 -3.77 -1.50 -2.48
N ARG A 187 -4.18 -0.24 -2.66
CA ARG A 187 -5.46 0.15 -3.27
C ARG A 187 -5.30 0.66 -4.69
N ALA A 188 -4.20 1.36 -4.97
CA ALA A 188 -3.85 1.78 -6.32
C ALA A 188 -2.33 1.79 -6.49
N ILE A 189 -1.88 1.53 -7.69
CA ILE A 189 -0.50 1.72 -8.14
C ILE A 189 -0.58 2.65 -9.35
N PHE A 190 0.15 3.76 -9.31
CA PHE A 190 0.01 4.82 -10.31
C PHE A 190 1.30 5.58 -10.49
N GLU A 191 1.32 6.40 -11.54
CA GLU A 191 2.40 7.32 -11.87
C GLU A 191 1.83 8.72 -11.89
N LEU A 192 2.66 9.71 -11.59
CA LEU A 192 2.25 11.09 -11.75
C LEU A 192 2.19 11.44 -13.24
N PRO A 193 1.32 12.39 -13.63
CA PRO A 193 1.37 12.97 -14.97
C PRO A 193 2.77 13.51 -15.29
N PRO A 194 3.18 13.52 -16.57
CA PRO A 194 4.51 14.00 -16.98
C PRO A 194 4.87 15.38 -16.40
N ASP A 195 3.88 16.27 -16.32
CA ASP A 195 4.04 17.63 -15.80
C ASP A 195 4.39 17.67 -14.31
N LEU A 196 4.14 16.61 -13.54
CA LEU A 196 4.44 16.49 -12.11
C LEU A 196 5.63 15.56 -11.81
N ASN A 197 6.26 14.96 -12.83
CA ASN A 197 7.38 14.04 -12.64
C ASN A 197 8.61 14.69 -12.01
N TYR A 198 8.76 16.02 -12.11
CA TYR A 198 9.83 16.75 -11.43
C TYR A 198 9.71 16.70 -9.91
N LEU A 199 8.50 16.49 -9.37
CA LEU A 199 8.27 16.31 -7.93
C LEU A 199 8.64 14.89 -7.51
N CYS A 200 8.18 13.89 -8.27
CA CYS A 200 8.50 12.50 -8.02
C CYS A 200 8.48 11.72 -9.33
N ASN A 201 9.66 11.24 -9.75
CA ASN A 201 9.80 10.39 -10.94
C ASN A 201 9.60 8.90 -10.62
N GLU A 202 9.31 8.57 -9.36
CA GLU A 202 9.05 7.21 -8.94
C GLU A 202 7.55 6.90 -9.06
N LYS A 203 7.27 5.62 -9.28
CA LYS A 203 5.94 5.06 -9.27
C LYS A 203 5.45 4.99 -7.83
N LEU A 204 4.17 5.25 -7.64
CA LEU A 204 3.56 5.43 -6.33
C LEU A 204 2.51 4.35 -6.07
N ALA A 205 2.27 4.08 -4.79
CA ALA A 205 1.16 3.28 -4.33
C ALA A 205 0.34 4.04 -3.30
N HIS A 206 -0.99 3.98 -3.45
CA HIS A 206 -1.92 4.32 -2.39
C HIS A 206 -2.23 3.08 -1.57
N VAL A 207 -2.06 3.19 -0.27
CA VAL A 207 -2.15 2.04 0.64
C VAL A 207 -3.02 2.38 1.84
N ASN A 208 -3.82 1.41 2.28
CA ASN A 208 -4.49 1.44 3.57
C ASN A 208 -3.57 0.82 4.62
N MET A 209 -3.35 1.53 5.73
CA MET A 209 -2.38 1.14 6.75
C MET A 209 -2.99 0.17 7.76
N PHE A 210 -2.15 -0.73 8.26
CA PHE A 210 -2.37 -1.41 9.53
C PHE A 210 -1.41 -0.81 10.56
N TYR A 211 -1.74 -0.96 11.84
CA TYR A 211 -0.77 -0.75 12.90
C TYR A 211 0.37 -1.76 12.79
N SER A 212 1.50 -1.41 13.37
CA SER A 212 2.66 -2.29 13.38
C SER A 212 2.34 -3.64 14.00
N PRO A 213 3.06 -4.70 13.58
CA PRO A 213 2.86 -6.04 14.13
C PRO A 213 2.95 -6.00 15.66
N SER A 214 2.20 -6.86 16.35
CA SER A 214 2.30 -7.01 17.79
C SER A 214 3.74 -7.33 18.20
N GLN A 215 4.19 -6.80 19.33
CA GLN A 215 5.56 -7.03 19.82
C GLN A 215 5.86 -8.50 19.99
N ASN A 216 4.97 -9.21 20.67
CA ASN A 216 5.08 -10.65 20.88
C ASN A 216 4.09 -11.40 19.99
N PRO A 217 4.46 -12.61 19.50
CA PRO A 217 3.51 -13.52 18.90
C PRO A 217 2.46 -13.94 19.92
N LYS A 218 1.25 -14.24 19.47
CA LYS A 218 0.20 -14.76 20.35
C LYS A 218 0.54 -16.18 20.80
N SER A 219 0.41 -16.45 22.10
CA SER A 219 0.89 -17.69 22.74
C SER A 219 0.20 -18.95 22.24
N ASP A 220 -1.03 -18.84 21.75
CA ASP A 220 -1.87 -19.92 21.24
C ASP A 220 -1.49 -20.35 19.82
N VAL A 221 -1.11 -19.40 18.95
CA VAL A 221 -0.82 -19.68 17.52
C VAL A 221 0.64 -19.46 17.14
N GLY A 222 1.42 -18.77 17.97
CA GLY A 222 2.81 -18.40 17.66
C GLY A 222 2.94 -17.33 16.57
N LEU A 223 1.86 -16.61 16.25
CA LEU A 223 1.84 -15.61 15.17
C LEU A 223 1.69 -14.18 15.69
N HIS A 224 2.36 -13.24 15.02
CA HIS A 224 2.14 -11.81 15.26
C HIS A 224 0.79 -11.37 14.71
N THR A 225 0.19 -10.37 15.35
CA THR A 225 -1.08 -9.80 14.91
C THR A 225 -0.89 -8.42 14.31
N ALA A 226 -1.73 -8.09 13.33
CA ALA A 226 -1.88 -6.74 12.79
C ALA A 226 -3.33 -6.29 12.98
N THR A 227 -3.53 -5.00 13.25
CA THR A 227 -4.85 -4.39 13.42
C THR A 227 -4.99 -3.24 12.45
N ARG A 228 -6.17 -3.06 11.88
CA ARG A 228 -6.45 -1.96 10.95
C ARG A 228 -6.15 -0.61 11.60
N ALA A 229 -5.45 0.27 10.90
CA ALA A 229 -5.22 1.63 11.39
C ALA A 229 -6.46 2.50 11.13
N LEU A 230 -6.99 3.08 12.20
CA LEU A 230 -8.15 3.96 12.19
C LEU A 230 -7.81 5.25 12.93
N HIS A 231 -8.22 6.39 12.38
CA HIS A 231 -8.15 7.70 13.00
C HIS A 231 -9.55 8.31 12.95
N ASP A 232 -10.14 8.62 14.09
CA ASP A 232 -11.54 9.06 14.22
C ASP A 232 -12.55 8.13 13.51
N GLY A 233 -12.33 6.82 13.61
CA GLY A 233 -13.14 5.80 12.93
C GLY A 233 -12.91 5.69 11.42
N ILE A 234 -12.10 6.56 10.83
CA ILE A 234 -11.77 6.57 9.41
C ILE A 234 -10.49 5.79 9.16
N ARG A 235 -10.44 5.03 8.06
CA ARG A 235 -9.24 4.28 7.68
C ARG A 235 -8.07 5.20 7.39
N VAL A 236 -6.93 4.89 7.99
CA VAL A 236 -5.68 5.58 7.69
C VAL A 236 -5.16 5.08 6.35
N SER A 237 -5.01 5.99 5.40
CA SER A 237 -4.42 5.74 4.09
C SER A 237 -3.27 6.73 3.82
N VAL A 238 -2.29 6.30 3.04
CA VAL A 238 -1.12 7.10 2.67
C VAL A 238 -0.68 6.80 1.24
N VAL A 239 0.00 7.75 0.61
CA VAL A 239 0.74 7.51 -0.65
C VAL A 239 2.20 7.28 -0.32
N ILE A 240 2.78 6.23 -0.89
CA ILE A 240 4.19 5.87 -0.73
C ILE A 240 4.84 5.64 -2.09
N PRO A 241 6.16 5.84 -2.21
CA PRO A 241 6.92 5.30 -3.32
C PRO A 241 6.92 3.77 -3.31
N LEU A 242 6.90 3.13 -4.48
CA LEU A 242 6.93 1.67 -4.59
C LEU A 242 8.20 1.05 -3.96
N SER A 243 9.33 1.76 -3.99
CA SER A 243 10.59 1.37 -3.35
C SER A 243 10.49 1.15 -1.84
N ARG A 244 9.44 1.65 -1.19
CA ARG A 244 9.20 1.40 0.23
C ARG A 244 8.56 0.04 0.50
N ILE A 245 7.95 -0.59 -0.50
CA ILE A 245 7.40 -1.94 -0.36
C ILE A 245 8.57 -2.92 -0.28
N ALA A 246 8.59 -3.73 0.78
CA ALA A 246 9.66 -4.70 1.04
C ALA A 246 9.35 -6.08 0.44
N MET A 247 8.11 -6.55 0.60
CA MET A 247 7.62 -7.84 0.09
C MET A 247 6.09 -7.93 0.22
N THR A 248 5.46 -8.91 -0.43
CA THR A 248 4.06 -9.25 -0.14
C THR A 248 3.93 -9.90 1.23
N CYS A 249 2.75 -9.78 1.84
CA CYS A 249 2.41 -10.54 3.03
C CYS A 249 0.98 -11.03 2.97
N HIS A 250 0.66 -12.02 3.80
CA HIS A 250 -0.69 -12.56 3.90
C HIS A 250 -1.27 -12.32 5.29
N LEU A 251 -2.42 -11.64 5.33
CA LEU A 251 -3.14 -11.35 6.56
C LEU A 251 -4.33 -12.30 6.70
N ALA A 252 -4.24 -13.23 7.67
CA ALA A 252 -5.31 -14.16 7.98
C ALA A 252 -6.27 -13.53 9.01
N PRO A 253 -7.58 -13.41 8.72
CA PRO A 253 -8.53 -12.78 9.65
C PRO A 253 -8.65 -13.52 10.98
N ARG A 254 -8.82 -12.77 12.07
CA ARG A 254 -9.15 -13.34 13.38
C ARG A 254 -10.66 -13.50 13.49
N TYR A 255 -11.18 -14.64 13.00
CA TYR A 255 -12.62 -14.90 12.95
C TYR A 255 -13.31 -14.90 14.33
N ASN A 256 -12.58 -15.13 15.41
CA ASN A 256 -13.13 -15.01 16.77
C ASN A 256 -13.51 -13.58 17.17
N ARG A 257 -13.13 -12.58 16.37
CA ARG A 257 -13.56 -11.17 16.52
C ARG A 257 -14.54 -10.75 15.43
N PHE A 258 -14.98 -11.68 14.60
CA PHE A 258 -15.95 -11.41 13.55
C PHE A 258 -17.36 -11.31 14.16
N ARG A 259 -18.13 -10.31 13.74
CA ARG A 259 -19.53 -10.16 14.18
C ARG A 259 -20.39 -11.22 13.47
N PRO A 260 -21.05 -12.14 14.19
CA PRO A 260 -21.80 -13.23 13.57
C PRO A 260 -22.90 -12.76 12.62
N GLU A 261 -23.44 -11.55 12.83
CA GLU A 261 -24.52 -11.00 11.99
C GLU A 261 -24.02 -10.43 10.66
N THR A 262 -22.71 -10.37 10.42
CA THR A 262 -22.16 -9.79 9.19
C THR A 262 -22.34 -10.79 8.03
N PRO A 263 -23.14 -10.47 7.00
CA PRO A 263 -23.35 -11.38 5.88
C PRO A 263 -22.05 -11.57 5.10
N LEU A 264 -21.65 -12.83 4.94
CA LEU A 264 -20.51 -13.23 4.10
C LEU A 264 -21.03 -13.79 2.79
N ILE A 265 -20.92 -12.98 1.73
CA ILE A 265 -21.14 -13.38 0.34
C ILE A 265 -19.81 -13.68 -0.36
N GLN A 266 -19.85 -14.38 -1.51
CA GLN A 266 -18.67 -14.86 -2.24
C GLN A 266 -17.64 -13.76 -2.59
N TYR A 267 -18.10 -12.51 -2.76
CA TYR A 267 -17.28 -11.34 -3.10
C TYR A 267 -17.05 -10.40 -1.90
N SER A 268 -17.27 -10.88 -0.67
CA SER A 268 -16.98 -10.13 0.55
C SER A 268 -15.50 -9.84 0.66
N ASP A 269 -15.17 -8.56 0.87
CA ASP A 269 -13.81 -8.15 1.16
C ASP A 269 -13.51 -8.36 2.66
N ILE A 270 -12.98 -9.54 3.01
CA ILE A 270 -12.73 -9.91 4.42
C ILE A 270 -11.73 -8.95 5.09
N LEU A 271 -10.77 -8.42 4.33
CA LEU A 271 -9.83 -7.41 4.83
C LEU A 271 -10.52 -6.07 5.13
N GLN A 272 -11.72 -5.84 4.61
CA GLN A 272 -12.61 -4.72 4.93
C GLN A 272 -13.62 -5.04 6.05
N LEU A 273 -14.00 -6.30 6.25
CA LEU A 273 -14.93 -6.68 7.31
C LEU A 273 -14.26 -6.91 8.67
N CYS A 274 -13.02 -7.41 8.69
CA CYS A 274 -12.31 -7.75 9.92
C CYS A 274 -11.35 -6.64 10.37
N ASP A 275 -11.25 -6.37 11.67
CA ASP A 275 -10.35 -5.33 12.18
C ASP A 275 -8.98 -5.87 12.64
N SER A 276 -8.87 -7.18 12.87
CA SER A 276 -7.66 -7.81 13.40
C SER A 276 -7.31 -9.08 12.64
N PHE A 277 -6.01 -9.27 12.42
CA PHE A 277 -5.44 -10.30 11.55
C PHE A 277 -4.22 -10.93 12.21
N TYR A 278 -3.97 -12.20 11.88
CA TYR A 278 -2.67 -12.83 12.04
C TYR A 278 -1.83 -12.58 10.79
N ILE A 279 -0.55 -12.30 10.98
CA ILE A 279 0.41 -12.27 9.87
C ILE A 279 0.83 -13.71 9.62
N ASN A 280 0.49 -14.25 8.45
CA ASN A 280 0.86 -15.60 8.08
C ASN A 280 2.33 -15.64 7.65
N ILE A 281 3.22 -15.92 8.61
CA ILE A 281 4.67 -16.02 8.37
C ILE A 281 5.04 -17.16 7.43
N PHE A 282 4.15 -18.13 7.22
CA PHE A 282 4.37 -19.28 6.36
C PHE A 282 3.94 -19.05 4.90
N ALA A 283 3.49 -17.84 4.56
CA ALA A 283 3.05 -17.50 3.20
C ALA A 283 4.21 -17.53 2.18
N SER A 284 5.42 -17.23 2.62
CA SER A 284 6.64 -17.39 1.82
C SER A 284 7.83 -17.71 2.71
N HIS A 285 8.85 -18.34 2.12
CA HIS A 285 10.12 -18.58 2.79
C HIS A 285 10.79 -17.29 3.27
N PHE A 286 10.66 -16.21 2.50
CA PHE A 286 11.28 -14.91 2.80
C PHE A 286 10.62 -14.26 4.01
N LEU A 287 9.29 -14.34 4.09
CA LEU A 287 8.54 -13.82 5.22
C LEU A 287 8.83 -14.62 6.50
N TYR A 288 8.96 -15.95 6.36
CA TYR A 288 9.37 -16.82 7.47
C TYR A 288 10.76 -16.46 7.98
N GLU A 289 11.76 -16.35 7.09
CA GLU A 289 13.13 -15.98 7.46
C GLU A 289 13.19 -14.59 8.08
N LEU A 290 12.48 -13.61 7.53
CA LEU A 290 12.39 -12.26 8.10
C LEU A 290 11.90 -12.31 9.56
N PHE A 291 10.78 -12.98 9.80
CA PHE A 291 10.17 -13.06 11.12
C PHE A 291 11.02 -13.90 12.09
N ARG A 292 11.68 -14.95 11.59
CA ARG A 292 12.60 -15.77 12.40
C ARG A 292 13.83 -14.98 12.83
N HIS A 293 14.48 -14.30 11.88
CA HIS A 293 15.67 -13.49 12.13
C HIS A 293 15.37 -12.39 13.17
N TRP A 294 14.28 -11.65 12.98
CA TRP A 294 13.92 -10.56 13.87
C TRP A 294 13.22 -10.99 15.15
N GLY A 295 12.59 -12.16 15.17
CA GLY A 295 11.98 -12.74 16.38
C GLY A 295 13.01 -13.26 17.38
N GLN A 296 14.18 -13.72 16.90
CA GLN A 296 15.29 -14.15 17.76
C GLN A 296 16.06 -12.96 18.36
N ALA A 297 16.14 -11.83 17.65
CA ALA A 297 16.82 -10.62 18.10
C ALA A 297 16.11 -9.89 19.27
N GLY A 298 14.85 -10.23 19.57
CA GLY A 298 14.08 -9.66 20.68
C GLY A 298 14.30 -10.31 22.05
N GLY A 299 15.25 -11.26 22.17
CA GLY A 299 15.51 -12.02 23.38
C GLY A 299 16.38 -11.34 24.45
N THR A 300 16.89 -10.12 24.20
CA THR A 300 17.68 -9.37 25.18
C THR A 300 17.30 -7.89 25.17
N ALA A 301 16.33 -7.53 26.01
CA ALA A 301 16.16 -6.18 26.53
C ALA A 301 15.85 -6.28 28.02
#